data_AF-A0A923QDL9-F1
#
_entry.id   AF-A0A923QDL9-F1
#
_cell.length_a   1.000
_cell.length_b   1.000
_cell.length_c   1.000
_cell.angle_alpha   90.00
_cell.angle_beta   90.00
_cell.angle_gamma   90.00
#
_symmetry.space_group_name_H-M   'P 1'
#
loop_
_entity.id
_entity.type
_entity.pdbx_description
1 polymer ?
#
loop_
_entity_poly.entity_id
_entity_poly.type
_entity_poly.pdbx_seq_one_letter_code
_entity_poly.pdbx_strand_id
1 'polypeptide(L)'
;MAMALSLMAGVASAYWSAGSVPGGNGASAAASVNRGATPTVLSAGGNVTVSWAASTLSTGGPVGGYVIHRYAAVGLAPQIVAAACAGTLTGLSCLESAVPDGAWVYSVTPVLGTSWRGAESAKSNVVTTSSTLPVNAISTSVVTGNAFQNGATIFYRGVAPGSFALVNAVTSSGPGPASSTTAALGGDAAGWSHTPSTVSSPSAGPYVSPPFSWTAGTASAPTQVVTARDVAGNSATTTVSLVNDSTSPTPGTISYPDGYQPALSVVVTFSSGTDAGSGIATRQLQRSAAPLVAGSCGIFTGFTDIGASNPTSPHTDNAVVDGFCYKYRYITADQVSNQDVAASASVAKVLSCVKCPVLGSLATYSVLGATGITNGGATTISGDLGLAFSGAIAGFPPGLVAGVVHDKDVAAAQAQADLTLAYNDAAARGPATVFSADNIGRTYFPGVYRTAAVYLQTGNMTLDAQGDPNAVFIFQINAAMSPAAGASLVLINGAQPSHVFWQVNGAADTGAGASWAGTIMANGAITLGAGSTLIG
;
A
#
# COMPACT_ATOMS: atom_id res chain seq x y z
N MET A 1 -35.95 38.25 -78.45
CA MET A 1 -34.86 39.06 -77.87
C MET A 1 -35.46 39.78 -76.67
N ALA A 2 -35.23 39.28 -75.46
CA ALA A 2 -35.68 39.90 -74.22
C ALA A 2 -34.44 40.25 -73.39
N MET A 3 -34.28 41.55 -73.16
CA MET A 3 -33.18 42.19 -72.47
C MET A 3 -33.39 42.01 -70.96
N ALA A 4 -32.49 41.29 -70.28
CA ALA A 4 -32.47 41.20 -68.82
C ALA A 4 -31.51 42.26 -68.28
N LEU A 5 -32.07 43.35 -67.73
CA LEU A 5 -31.34 44.39 -67.03
C LEU A 5 -31.32 44.04 -65.52
N SER A 6 -30.18 43.58 -65.01
CA SER A 6 -29.99 43.34 -63.58
C SER A 6 -29.78 44.67 -62.84
N LEU A 7 -30.81 45.18 -62.16
CA LEU A 7 -30.65 46.25 -61.19
C LEU A 7 -30.08 45.67 -59.89
N MET A 8 -28.80 45.89 -59.62
CA MET A 8 -28.25 45.74 -58.27
C MET A 8 -28.85 46.85 -57.38
N ALA A 9 -29.44 46.47 -56.25
CA ALA A 9 -29.94 47.42 -55.26
C ALA A 9 -28.76 48.22 -54.66
N GLY A 10 -28.56 49.45 -55.15
CA GLY A 10 -27.59 50.39 -54.58
C GLY A 10 -28.12 50.98 -53.27
N VAL A 11 -27.31 50.93 -52.22
CA VAL A 11 -27.56 51.63 -50.95
C VAL A 11 -27.42 53.14 -51.16
N ALA A 12 -28.46 53.91 -50.84
CA ALA A 12 -28.42 55.35 -50.96
C ALA A 12 -27.52 55.94 -49.85
N SER A 13 -26.44 56.63 -50.24
CA SER A 13 -25.33 57.01 -49.33
C SER A 13 -25.36 58.48 -48.86
N ALA A 14 -26.28 59.31 -49.37
CA ALA A 14 -26.32 60.75 -49.07
C ALA A 14 -27.75 61.30 -48.98
N TYR A 15 -28.14 61.84 -47.82
CA TYR A 15 -29.44 62.47 -47.62
C TYR A 15 -29.39 63.98 -47.92
N TRP A 16 -30.54 64.52 -48.33
CA TRP A 16 -30.73 65.93 -48.66
C TRP A 16 -31.81 66.50 -47.73
N SER A 17 -31.53 67.59 -47.03
CA SER A 17 -32.56 68.36 -46.32
C SER A 17 -32.78 69.69 -47.02
N ALA A 18 -34.01 69.94 -47.49
CA ALA A 18 -34.41 71.23 -48.01
C ALA A 18 -34.80 72.15 -46.84
N GLY A 19 -33.92 73.10 -46.51
CA GLY A 19 -34.19 74.14 -45.52
C GLY A 19 -34.39 75.48 -46.22
N SER A 20 -35.57 75.70 -46.81
CA SER A 20 -35.92 77.05 -47.29
C SER A 20 -37.30 77.44 -46.81
N VAL A 21 -37.36 78.60 -46.14
CA VAL A 21 -38.61 79.31 -45.84
C VAL A 21 -39.24 79.84 -47.14
N PRO A 22 -40.58 80.07 -47.17
CA PRO A 22 -41.26 80.62 -48.33
C PRO A 22 -40.58 81.91 -48.83
N GLY A 23 -40.10 81.91 -50.07
CA GLY A 23 -39.44 83.06 -50.72
C GLY A 23 -37.90 83.07 -50.73
N GLY A 24 -37.23 82.05 -50.17
CA GLY A 24 -35.76 81.95 -50.19
C GLY A 24 -35.18 81.27 -51.45
N ASN A 25 -33.95 81.63 -51.83
CA ASN A 25 -33.16 80.86 -52.80
C ASN A 25 -32.85 79.49 -52.18
N GLY A 26 -33.37 78.40 -52.77
CA GLY A 26 -33.24 77.06 -52.21
C GLY A 26 -31.78 76.67 -51.94
N ALA A 27 -31.45 76.33 -50.71
CA ALA A 27 -30.20 75.70 -50.34
C ALA A 27 -30.45 74.21 -50.07
N SER A 28 -29.74 73.34 -50.78
CA SER A 28 -29.68 71.91 -50.45
C SER A 28 -28.30 71.60 -49.89
N ALA A 29 -28.26 71.10 -48.65
CA ALA A 29 -27.06 70.52 -48.06
C ALA A 29 -27.14 69.00 -48.22
N ALA A 30 -26.12 68.41 -48.85
CA ALA A 30 -25.94 66.97 -48.91
C ALA A 30 -25.09 66.53 -47.72
N ALA A 31 -25.50 65.44 -47.07
CA ALA A 31 -24.71 64.82 -46.02
C ALA A 31 -24.72 63.30 -46.18
N SER A 32 -23.56 62.68 -45.98
CA SER A 32 -23.42 61.22 -45.99
C SER A 32 -23.42 60.67 -44.57
N VAL A 33 -23.85 59.42 -44.41
CA VAL A 33 -23.69 58.71 -43.14
C VAL A 33 -22.27 58.16 -43.09
N ASN A 34 -21.45 58.58 -42.13
CA ASN A 34 -20.07 58.08 -42.02
C ASN A 34 -20.05 56.58 -41.69
N ARG A 35 -18.91 55.92 -41.92
CA ARG A 35 -18.72 54.49 -41.59
C ARG A 35 -18.92 54.24 -40.09
N GLY A 36 -19.47 53.08 -39.76
CA GLY A 36 -19.56 52.60 -38.38
C GLY A 36 -18.19 52.41 -37.71
N ALA A 37 -18.11 52.63 -36.40
CA ALA A 37 -16.94 52.25 -35.61
C ALA A 37 -16.84 50.72 -35.46
N THR A 38 -15.63 50.16 -35.44
CA THR A 38 -15.43 48.71 -35.17
C THR A 38 -15.98 48.38 -33.77
N PRO A 39 -16.91 47.42 -33.65
CA PRO A 39 -17.44 47.04 -32.34
C PRO A 39 -16.43 46.20 -31.56
N THR A 40 -16.52 46.28 -30.24
CA THR A 40 -15.87 45.38 -29.28
C THR A 40 -16.89 44.38 -28.77
N VAL A 41 -16.50 43.11 -28.67
CA VAL A 41 -17.39 42.04 -28.22
C VAL A 41 -16.82 41.24 -27.05
N LEU A 42 -17.70 40.85 -26.13
CA LEU A 42 -17.39 40.02 -24.97
C LEU A 42 -18.45 38.92 -24.83
N SER A 43 -18.05 37.65 -24.69
CA SER A 43 -18.98 36.56 -24.35
C SER A 43 -19.02 36.25 -22.87
N ALA A 44 -20.18 35.79 -22.43
CA ALA A 44 -20.41 35.08 -21.20
C ALA A 44 -21.33 33.90 -21.50
N GLY A 45 -20.72 32.77 -21.85
CA GLY A 45 -21.44 31.57 -22.27
C GLY A 45 -22.13 31.74 -23.62
N GLY A 46 -23.44 31.52 -23.66
CA GLY A 46 -24.27 31.74 -24.85
C GLY A 46 -24.66 33.21 -25.09
N ASN A 47 -24.20 34.16 -24.27
CA ASN A 47 -24.55 35.57 -24.40
C ASN A 47 -23.35 36.39 -24.91
N VAL A 48 -23.59 37.32 -25.83
CA VAL A 48 -22.57 38.23 -26.37
C VAL A 48 -22.98 39.68 -26.18
N THR A 49 -22.18 40.44 -25.45
CA THR A 49 -22.33 41.90 -25.38
C THR A 49 -21.54 42.53 -26.53
N VAL A 50 -22.22 43.29 -27.38
CA VAL A 50 -21.63 44.03 -28.50
C VAL A 50 -21.72 45.52 -28.19
N SER A 51 -20.59 46.24 -28.24
CA SER A 51 -20.51 47.68 -27.95
C SER A 51 -19.73 48.41 -29.02
N TRP A 52 -20.13 49.64 -29.38
CA TRP A 52 -19.47 50.44 -30.42
C TRP A 52 -19.46 51.95 -30.08
N ALA A 53 -18.54 52.69 -30.70
CA ALA A 53 -18.50 54.14 -30.57
C ALA A 53 -19.52 54.82 -31.49
N ALA A 54 -20.00 56.01 -31.09
CA ALA A 54 -20.95 56.77 -31.88
C ALA A 54 -20.36 57.19 -33.23
N SER A 55 -21.15 57.04 -34.30
CA SER A 55 -20.85 57.53 -35.64
C SER A 55 -21.61 58.82 -35.92
N THR A 56 -21.10 59.64 -36.83
CA THR A 56 -21.69 60.92 -37.22
C THR A 56 -22.05 60.95 -38.70
N LEU A 57 -22.81 61.96 -39.10
CA LEU A 57 -22.95 62.36 -40.49
C LEU A 57 -21.69 63.12 -40.93
N SER A 58 -21.46 63.27 -42.23
CA SER A 58 -20.34 64.06 -42.77
C SER A 58 -20.36 65.52 -42.32
N THR A 59 -21.52 66.01 -41.86
CA THR A 59 -21.74 67.34 -41.28
C THR A 59 -21.51 67.40 -39.77
N GLY A 60 -21.12 66.30 -39.13
CA GLY A 60 -20.86 66.21 -37.68
C GLY A 60 -22.09 65.92 -36.81
N GLY A 61 -23.29 65.93 -37.37
CA GLY A 61 -24.52 65.56 -36.64
C GLY A 61 -24.59 64.07 -36.28
N PRO A 62 -25.43 63.67 -35.30
CA PRO A 62 -25.58 62.26 -34.93
C PRO A 62 -26.31 61.46 -36.02
N VAL A 63 -25.99 60.17 -36.12
CA VAL A 63 -26.78 59.21 -36.92
C VAL A 63 -28.07 58.84 -36.19
N GLY A 64 -29.06 58.31 -36.91
CA GLY A 64 -30.37 57.92 -36.36
C GLY A 64 -30.39 56.57 -35.63
N GLY A 65 -29.37 55.73 -35.83
CA GLY A 65 -29.20 54.46 -35.13
C GLY A 65 -28.17 53.55 -35.78
N TYR A 66 -28.16 52.28 -35.40
CA TYR A 66 -27.21 51.26 -35.83
C TYR A 66 -27.90 49.93 -36.09
N VAL A 67 -27.49 49.22 -37.14
CA VAL A 67 -27.87 47.83 -37.39
C VAL A 67 -26.66 46.95 -37.14
N ILE A 68 -26.85 45.90 -36.36
CA ILE A 68 -25.80 44.95 -35.97
C ILE A 68 -25.84 43.75 -36.92
N HIS A 69 -24.65 43.25 -37.26
CA HIS A 69 -24.49 42.05 -38.08
C HIS A 69 -23.56 41.07 -37.36
N ARG A 70 -23.92 39.78 -37.39
CA ARG A 70 -23.10 38.67 -36.90
C ARG A 70 -22.65 37.81 -38.08
N TYR A 71 -21.42 37.32 -38.02
CA TYR A 71 -20.84 36.44 -39.03
C TYR A 71 -20.14 35.27 -38.35
N ALA A 72 -20.13 34.12 -39.02
CA ALA A 72 -19.19 33.05 -38.65
C ALA A 72 -17.75 33.57 -38.74
N ALA A 73 -16.92 33.29 -37.74
CA ALA A 73 -15.53 33.79 -37.70
C ALA A 73 -14.69 33.31 -38.90
N VAL A 74 -15.02 32.13 -39.44
CA VAL A 74 -14.42 31.56 -40.66
C VAL A 74 -15.39 31.73 -41.82
N GLY A 75 -14.89 32.16 -42.98
CA GLY A 75 -15.68 32.35 -44.20
C GLY A 75 -16.60 33.57 -44.18
N LEU A 76 -16.80 34.20 -43.03
CA LEU A 76 -17.59 35.43 -42.86
C LEU A 76 -19.01 35.33 -43.43
N ALA A 77 -19.64 34.16 -43.31
CA ALA A 77 -21.02 33.96 -43.71
C ALA A 77 -21.96 34.74 -42.78
N PRO A 78 -22.84 35.62 -43.29
CA PRO A 78 -23.78 36.38 -42.47
C PRO A 78 -24.75 35.46 -41.71
N GLN A 79 -25.10 35.83 -40.48
CA GLN A 79 -26.03 35.12 -39.62
C GLN A 79 -27.11 36.05 -39.09
N ILE A 80 -28.23 35.46 -38.67
CA ILE A 80 -29.33 36.19 -38.05
C ILE A 80 -28.92 36.57 -36.63
N VAL A 81 -29.05 37.87 -36.34
CA VAL A 81 -28.86 38.44 -35.01
C VAL A 81 -30.15 38.29 -34.20
N ALA A 82 -30.07 37.82 -32.96
CA ALA A 82 -31.23 37.58 -32.10
C ALA A 82 -31.94 38.89 -31.68
N ALA A 83 -33.20 38.77 -31.26
CA ALA A 83 -34.17 39.87 -31.16
C ALA A 83 -33.69 41.11 -30.37
N ALA A 84 -32.86 40.95 -29.33
CA ALA A 84 -32.36 42.06 -28.52
C ALA A 84 -31.29 42.92 -29.23
N CYS A 85 -30.66 42.40 -30.28
CA CYS A 85 -29.71 43.11 -31.13
C CYS A 85 -30.23 43.27 -32.58
N ALA A 86 -31.48 42.86 -32.85
CA ALA A 86 -32.08 42.91 -34.17
C ALA A 86 -32.70 44.29 -34.46
N GLY A 87 -32.73 44.65 -35.75
CA GLY A 87 -33.31 45.92 -36.20
C GLY A 87 -32.37 47.11 -36.01
N THR A 88 -32.95 48.31 -35.94
CA THR A 88 -32.21 49.57 -35.75
C THR A 88 -32.21 49.96 -34.29
N LEU A 89 -31.01 50.06 -33.71
CA LEU A 89 -30.77 50.42 -32.31
C LEU A 89 -30.34 51.88 -32.20
N THR A 90 -30.89 52.61 -31.23
CA THR A 90 -30.46 53.99 -30.92
C THR A 90 -29.35 54.05 -29.85
N GLY A 91 -29.15 52.95 -29.11
CA GLY A 91 -28.06 52.81 -28.16
C GLY A 91 -26.71 52.51 -28.82
N LEU A 92 -25.67 52.40 -27.98
CA LEU A 92 -24.29 52.09 -28.38
C LEU A 92 -23.82 50.70 -27.92
N SER A 93 -24.74 49.90 -27.38
CA SER A 93 -24.49 48.51 -27.00
C SER A 93 -25.75 47.69 -27.10
N CYS A 94 -25.62 46.39 -27.31
CA CYS A 94 -26.71 45.43 -27.16
C CYS A 94 -26.18 44.10 -26.62
N LEU A 95 -27.06 43.36 -25.93
CA LEU A 95 -26.79 42.00 -25.45
C LEU A 95 -27.51 41.03 -26.36
N GLU A 96 -26.77 40.26 -27.14
CA GLU A 96 -27.32 39.14 -27.89
C GLU A 96 -27.34 37.90 -27.00
N SER A 97 -28.52 37.48 -26.58
CA SER A 97 -28.68 36.26 -25.76
C SER A 97 -28.90 35.03 -26.62
N ALA A 98 -28.54 33.87 -26.09
CA ALA A 98 -28.74 32.56 -26.74
C ALA A 98 -28.13 32.46 -28.16
N VAL A 99 -26.93 33.03 -28.33
CA VAL A 99 -26.11 32.87 -29.54
C VAL A 99 -25.70 31.41 -29.66
N PRO A 100 -25.93 30.76 -30.83
CA PRO A 100 -25.56 29.36 -31.03
C PRO A 100 -24.08 29.10 -30.77
N ASP A 101 -23.75 27.87 -30.37
CA ASP A 101 -22.37 27.48 -30.08
C ASP A 101 -21.49 27.65 -31.32
N GLY A 102 -20.36 28.33 -31.17
CA GLY A 102 -19.47 28.63 -32.29
C GLY A 102 -18.56 29.83 -32.06
N ALA A 103 -17.82 30.19 -33.11
CA ALA A 103 -16.95 31.37 -33.15
C ALA A 103 -17.56 32.44 -34.05
N TRP A 104 -17.70 33.66 -33.52
CA TRP A 104 -18.45 34.75 -34.14
C TRP A 104 -17.64 36.04 -34.21
N VAL A 105 -17.92 36.86 -35.22
CA VAL A 105 -17.48 38.26 -35.30
C VAL A 105 -18.66 39.15 -35.63
N TYR A 106 -18.60 40.40 -35.19
CA TYR A 106 -19.67 41.37 -35.32
C TYR A 106 -19.23 42.61 -36.08
N SER A 107 -20.18 43.30 -36.70
CA SER A 107 -20.00 44.63 -37.26
C SER A 107 -21.24 45.47 -37.08
N VAL A 108 -21.12 46.78 -37.29
CA VAL A 108 -22.22 47.74 -37.14
C VAL A 108 -22.32 48.61 -38.38
N THR A 109 -23.55 48.87 -38.81
CA THR A 109 -23.89 49.77 -39.91
C THR A 109 -24.70 50.93 -39.35
N PRO A 110 -24.18 52.17 -39.33
CA PRO A 110 -24.95 53.34 -38.90
C PRO A 110 -26.03 53.66 -39.94
N VAL A 111 -27.17 54.13 -39.46
CA VAL A 111 -28.34 54.44 -40.29
C VAL A 111 -28.92 55.81 -39.93
N LEU A 112 -29.55 56.46 -40.91
CA LEU A 112 -30.33 57.68 -40.72
C LEU A 112 -31.71 57.51 -41.37
N GLY A 113 -32.78 57.61 -40.58
CA GLY A 113 -34.13 57.26 -41.04
C GLY A 113 -34.24 55.80 -41.49
N THR A 114 -35.12 55.51 -42.45
CA THR A 114 -35.41 54.14 -42.91
C THR A 114 -34.57 53.67 -44.10
N SER A 115 -33.93 54.59 -44.83
CA SER A 115 -33.34 54.29 -46.14
C SER A 115 -31.84 54.62 -46.25
N TRP A 116 -31.28 55.44 -45.36
CA TRP A 116 -29.89 55.90 -45.48
C TRP A 116 -28.97 55.09 -44.58
N ARG A 117 -27.90 54.55 -45.15
CA ARG A 117 -26.93 53.70 -44.44
C ARG A 117 -25.51 54.15 -44.73
N GLY A 118 -24.66 54.17 -43.71
CA GLY A 118 -23.23 54.35 -43.88
C GLY A 118 -22.55 53.05 -44.30
N ALA A 119 -21.25 53.11 -44.55
CA ALA A 119 -20.46 51.90 -44.76
C ALA A 119 -20.42 51.05 -43.47
N GLU A 120 -20.51 49.74 -43.64
CA GLU A 120 -20.34 48.76 -42.56
C GLU A 120 -18.95 48.91 -41.93
N SER A 121 -18.87 48.79 -40.61
CA SER A 121 -17.61 48.83 -39.89
C SER A 121 -16.70 47.63 -40.19
N ALA A 122 -15.45 47.68 -39.74
CA ALA A 122 -14.61 46.49 -39.70
C ALA A 122 -15.17 45.48 -38.69
N LYS A 123 -14.81 44.20 -38.83
CA LYS A 123 -15.25 43.14 -37.92
C LYS A 123 -14.58 43.26 -36.54
N SER A 124 -15.30 42.88 -35.49
CA SER A 124 -14.81 42.81 -34.11
C SER A 124 -13.70 41.78 -33.92
N ASN A 125 -13.16 41.69 -32.70
CA ASN A 125 -12.48 40.49 -32.22
C ASN A 125 -13.39 39.26 -32.34
N VAL A 126 -12.79 38.07 -32.49
CA VAL A 126 -13.52 36.79 -32.46
C VAL A 126 -14.00 36.55 -31.03
N VAL A 127 -15.24 36.08 -30.92
CA VAL A 127 -15.84 35.61 -29.67
C VAL A 127 -16.33 34.18 -29.82
N THR A 128 -16.11 33.36 -28.79
CA THR A 128 -16.63 31.99 -28.72
C THR A 128 -17.81 31.92 -27.78
N THR A 129 -18.86 31.24 -28.19
CA THR A 129 -20.07 30.99 -27.39
C THR A 129 -20.26 29.50 -27.17
N SER A 130 -20.80 29.13 -26.01
CA SER A 130 -21.08 27.75 -25.63
C SER A 130 -22.26 27.71 -24.68
N SER A 131 -23.18 26.77 -24.93
CA SER A 131 -24.31 26.42 -24.06
C SER A 131 -23.95 25.40 -22.99
N THR A 132 -22.80 24.73 -23.13
CA THR A 132 -22.33 23.70 -22.20
C THR A 132 -21.41 24.29 -21.13
N LEU A 133 -21.65 23.93 -19.87
CA LEU A 133 -20.80 24.34 -18.74
C LEU A 133 -19.52 23.48 -18.68
N PRO A 134 -18.38 24.05 -18.26
CA PRO A 134 -17.20 23.26 -17.94
C PRO A 134 -17.45 22.37 -16.71
N VAL A 135 -16.71 21.27 -16.60
CA VAL A 135 -16.78 20.33 -15.49
C VAL A 135 -15.42 20.28 -14.78
N ASN A 136 -15.45 20.40 -13.45
CA ASN A 136 -14.27 20.22 -12.61
C ASN A 136 -13.94 18.71 -12.49
N ALA A 137 -12.68 18.36 -12.67
CA ALA A 137 -12.15 17.04 -12.34
C ALA A 137 -10.93 17.23 -11.44
N ILE A 138 -11.21 17.30 -10.13
CA ILE A 138 -10.24 17.68 -9.11
C ILE A 138 -9.55 16.43 -8.58
N SER A 139 -8.22 16.45 -8.57
CA SER A 139 -7.38 15.50 -7.85
C SER A 139 -6.36 16.25 -6.98
N THR A 140 -5.74 15.54 -6.03
CA THR A 140 -4.65 16.07 -5.21
C THR A 140 -3.29 15.64 -5.75
N SER A 141 -2.31 16.55 -5.64
CA SER A 141 -0.89 16.23 -5.76
C SER A 141 -0.23 16.57 -4.42
N VAL A 142 0.10 15.54 -3.64
CA VAL A 142 0.76 15.73 -2.34
C VAL A 142 2.16 16.30 -2.58
N VAL A 143 2.49 17.37 -1.85
CA VAL A 143 3.79 18.04 -1.92
C VAL A 143 4.64 17.63 -0.72
N THR A 144 4.07 17.69 0.49
CA THR A 144 4.70 17.20 1.72
C THR A 144 3.64 16.67 2.70
N GLY A 145 4.02 15.75 3.59
CA GLY A 145 3.08 15.15 4.55
C GLY A 145 2.12 14.15 3.89
N ASN A 146 0.96 13.93 4.51
CA ASN A 146 -0.03 12.94 4.05
C ASN A 146 -1.40 13.58 3.89
N ALA A 147 -1.96 13.46 2.68
CA ALA A 147 -3.34 13.82 2.37
C ALA A 147 -3.93 12.80 1.39
N PHE A 148 -5.22 12.53 1.54
CA PHE A 148 -5.94 11.56 0.73
C PHE A 148 -7.27 12.14 0.27
N GLN A 149 -7.58 12.02 -1.03
CA GLN A 149 -8.84 12.50 -1.58
C GLN A 149 -9.82 11.36 -1.79
N ASN A 150 -11.03 11.52 -1.25
CA ASN A 150 -12.17 10.66 -1.52
C ASN A 150 -13.36 11.52 -1.99
N GLY A 151 -13.63 11.50 -3.30
CA GLY A 151 -14.63 12.38 -3.91
C GLY A 151 -14.29 13.85 -3.69
N ALA A 152 -15.20 14.61 -3.08
CA ALA A 152 -15.03 16.03 -2.76
C ALA A 152 -14.45 16.29 -1.36
N THR A 153 -14.01 15.25 -0.65
CA THR A 153 -13.37 15.37 0.66
C THR A 153 -11.89 15.05 0.54
N ILE A 154 -11.05 15.91 1.11
CA ILE A 154 -9.62 15.67 1.26
C ILE A 154 -9.34 15.51 2.76
N PHE A 155 -8.90 14.31 3.13
CA PHE A 155 -8.40 14.02 4.46
C PHE A 155 -6.94 14.45 4.57
N TYR A 156 -6.54 14.99 5.70
CA TYR A 156 -5.15 15.38 5.97
C TYR A 156 -4.74 14.96 7.38
N ARG A 157 -3.46 14.63 7.56
CA ARG A 157 -2.91 14.26 8.88
C ARG A 157 -2.44 15.49 9.64
N GLY A 158 -3.32 16.12 10.40
CA GLY A 158 -3.06 17.36 11.15
C GLY A 158 -2.04 17.28 12.28
N VAL A 159 -1.77 16.10 12.87
CA VAL A 159 -0.71 15.91 13.89
C VAL A 159 0.71 16.22 13.37
N ALA A 160 0.89 16.28 12.06
CA ALA A 160 2.14 16.67 11.41
C ALA A 160 1.86 17.78 10.38
N PRO A 161 2.84 18.63 10.04
CA PRO A 161 2.64 19.62 9.00
C PRO A 161 2.61 18.93 7.62
N GLY A 162 1.95 19.55 6.66
CA GLY A 162 1.92 19.04 5.29
C GLY A 162 1.35 20.04 4.29
N SER A 163 1.40 19.66 3.03
CA SER A 163 0.87 20.44 1.92
C SER A 163 0.49 19.59 0.72
N PHE A 164 -0.53 20.03 -0.03
CA PHE A 164 -0.90 19.49 -1.33
C PHE A 164 -1.28 20.61 -2.30
N ALA A 165 -1.18 20.35 -3.59
CA ALA A 165 -1.79 21.20 -4.63
C ALA A 165 -3.05 20.51 -5.18
N LEU A 166 -4.03 21.31 -5.61
CA LEU A 166 -5.17 20.79 -6.37
C LEU A 166 -4.80 20.79 -7.85
N VAL A 167 -5.04 19.67 -8.51
CA VAL A 167 -4.94 19.52 -9.96
C VAL A 167 -6.36 19.45 -10.50
N ASN A 168 -6.74 20.40 -11.33
CA ASN A 168 -8.08 20.43 -11.94
C ASN A 168 -7.97 20.18 -13.45
N ALA A 169 -8.31 18.97 -13.87
CA ALA A 169 -8.39 18.58 -15.28
C ALA A 169 -9.75 19.00 -15.85
N VAL A 170 -9.96 20.30 -15.98
CA VAL A 170 -11.25 20.85 -16.44
C VAL A 170 -11.60 20.27 -17.81
N THR A 171 -12.82 19.76 -17.96
CA THR A 171 -13.33 19.28 -19.25
C THR A 171 -14.48 20.16 -19.72
N SER A 172 -14.59 20.33 -21.04
CA SER A 172 -15.70 21.04 -21.67
C SER A 172 -15.88 20.51 -23.09
N SER A 173 -17.11 20.16 -23.48
CA SER A 173 -17.44 19.65 -24.81
C SER A 173 -17.41 20.72 -25.92
N GLY A 174 -17.23 21.99 -25.57
CA GLY A 174 -17.20 23.14 -26.47
C GLY A 174 -15.79 23.74 -26.68
N PRO A 175 -15.58 25.05 -26.44
CA PRO A 175 -14.38 25.79 -26.86
C PRO A 175 -13.10 25.47 -26.07
N GLY A 176 -13.12 24.38 -25.29
CA GLY A 176 -12.03 23.96 -24.43
C GLY A 176 -12.01 24.69 -23.07
N PRO A 177 -11.30 24.13 -22.08
CA PRO A 177 -11.16 24.75 -20.78
C PRO A 177 -10.20 25.94 -20.86
N ALA A 178 -10.46 26.99 -20.09
CA ALA A 178 -9.66 28.22 -20.08
C ALA A 178 -8.86 28.41 -18.78
N SER A 179 -9.45 28.08 -17.63
CA SER A 179 -8.76 28.25 -16.34
C SER A 179 -9.42 27.49 -15.20
N SER A 180 -8.68 27.33 -14.11
CA SER A 180 -9.20 26.95 -12.80
C SER A 180 -8.86 28.03 -11.77
N THR A 181 -9.85 28.48 -11.00
CA THR A 181 -9.67 29.45 -9.91
C THR A 181 -9.90 28.78 -8.57
N THR A 182 -8.97 28.97 -7.63
CA THR A 182 -9.15 28.63 -6.22
C THR A 182 -9.38 29.91 -5.43
N ALA A 183 -10.51 30.00 -4.71
CA ALA A 183 -10.84 31.09 -3.79
C ALA A 183 -10.01 31.06 -2.49
N ALA A 184 -10.23 32.04 -1.60
CA ALA A 184 -9.79 31.94 -0.21
C ALA A 184 -10.50 30.78 0.51
N LEU A 185 -9.80 30.16 1.47
CA LEU A 185 -10.37 29.10 2.30
C LEU A 185 -11.59 29.64 3.07
N GLY A 186 -12.70 28.91 2.99
CA GLY A 186 -13.91 29.18 3.76
C GLY A 186 -13.96 28.35 5.05
N GLY A 187 -14.82 28.76 5.99
CA GLY A 187 -14.97 28.07 7.28
C GLY A 187 -13.85 28.37 8.26
N ASP A 188 -13.59 27.45 9.20
CA ASP A 188 -12.45 27.53 10.10
C ASP A 188 -11.18 27.10 9.37
N ALA A 189 -10.27 28.05 9.14
CA ALA A 189 -9.00 27.85 8.45
C ALA A 189 -7.80 28.08 9.40
N ALA A 190 -7.99 27.98 10.72
CA ALA A 190 -6.89 28.12 11.66
C ALA A 190 -5.77 27.09 11.35
N GLY A 191 -4.52 27.55 11.31
CA GLY A 191 -3.37 26.70 10.98
C GLY A 191 -3.28 26.28 9.51
N TRP A 192 -4.06 26.87 8.60
CA TRP A 192 -3.97 26.71 7.15
C TRP A 192 -3.42 27.95 6.45
N SER A 193 -2.76 27.74 5.31
CA SER A 193 -2.33 28.79 4.40
C SER A 193 -2.58 28.39 2.95
N HIS A 194 -3.08 29.34 2.16
CA HIS A 194 -3.30 29.22 0.72
C HIS A 194 -3.31 30.61 0.10
N THR A 195 -2.79 30.74 -1.12
CA THR A 195 -2.88 31.98 -1.89
C THR A 195 -3.91 31.81 -3.01
N PRO A 196 -5.07 32.50 -2.94
CA PRO A 196 -6.07 32.45 -4.00
C PRO A 196 -5.48 32.83 -5.35
N SER A 197 -5.85 32.11 -6.40
CA SER A 197 -5.29 32.33 -7.74
C SER A 197 -6.20 31.80 -8.84
N THR A 198 -6.05 32.37 -10.02
CA THR A 198 -6.59 31.86 -11.28
C THR A 198 -5.43 31.34 -12.12
N VAL A 199 -5.46 30.05 -12.44
CA VAL A 199 -4.42 29.38 -13.24
C VAL A 199 -5.00 29.08 -14.63
N SER A 200 -4.35 29.59 -15.67
CA SER A 200 -4.77 29.48 -17.08
C SER A 200 -3.72 28.80 -17.97
N SER A 201 -2.62 28.32 -17.40
CA SER A 201 -1.56 27.59 -18.10
C SER A 201 -1.37 26.19 -17.48
N PRO A 202 -1.09 25.14 -18.27
CA PRO A 202 -0.98 25.13 -19.73
C PRO A 202 -2.33 25.31 -20.43
N SER A 203 -2.32 25.62 -21.73
CA SER A 203 -3.55 25.65 -22.53
C SER A 203 -4.22 24.28 -22.49
N ALA A 204 -5.51 24.24 -22.23
CA ALA A 204 -6.32 23.03 -22.02
C ALA A 204 -6.17 22.32 -20.65
N GLY A 205 -5.30 22.82 -19.76
CA GLY A 205 -5.04 22.19 -18.46
C GLY A 205 -4.20 20.89 -18.56
N PRO A 206 -4.10 20.11 -17.47
CA PRO A 206 -4.71 20.35 -16.16
C PRO A 206 -4.09 21.56 -15.44
N TYR A 207 -4.91 22.27 -14.66
CA TYR A 207 -4.47 23.46 -13.93
C TYR A 207 -4.08 23.10 -12.50
N VAL A 208 -2.85 23.41 -12.12
CA VAL A 208 -2.30 23.12 -10.78
C VAL A 208 -2.33 24.38 -9.93
N SER A 209 -2.99 24.33 -8.78
CA SER A 209 -3.06 25.46 -7.85
C SER A 209 -1.73 25.69 -7.13
N PRO A 210 -1.51 26.89 -6.56
CA PRO A 210 -0.60 27.05 -5.43
C PRO A 210 -0.92 26.05 -4.31
N PRO A 211 0.07 25.69 -3.48
CA PRO A 211 -0.11 24.69 -2.44
C PRO A 211 -1.02 25.20 -1.32
N PHE A 212 -1.88 24.29 -0.86
CA PHE A 212 -2.58 24.37 0.42
C PHE A 212 -1.69 23.74 1.47
N SER A 213 -1.31 24.49 2.50
CA SER A 213 -0.41 24.01 3.55
C SER A 213 -1.04 24.14 4.93
N TRP A 214 -0.79 23.18 5.81
CA TRP A 214 -1.21 23.21 7.21
C TRP A 214 -0.03 23.04 8.17
N THR A 215 -0.15 23.65 9.34
CA THR A 215 0.82 23.50 10.44
C THR A 215 0.57 22.24 11.26
N ALA A 216 1.59 21.78 11.99
CA ALA A 216 1.44 20.68 12.93
C ALA A 216 0.46 21.04 14.07
N GLY A 217 -0.40 20.10 14.43
CA GLY A 217 -1.45 20.27 15.46
C GLY A 217 -2.75 20.86 14.94
N THR A 218 -2.86 21.17 13.66
CA THR A 218 -4.10 21.70 13.06
C THR A 218 -5.22 20.65 13.11
N ALA A 219 -6.40 21.05 13.58
CA ALA A 219 -7.61 20.21 13.60
C ALA A 219 -8.80 20.84 12.85
N SER A 220 -8.61 22.02 12.28
CA SER A 220 -9.66 22.78 11.58
C SER A 220 -10.14 22.09 10.31
N ALA A 221 -11.38 22.35 9.90
CA ALA A 221 -11.99 21.72 8.73
C ALA A 221 -12.45 22.78 7.69
N PRO A 222 -11.51 23.46 7.00
CA PRO A 222 -11.88 24.47 6.04
C PRO A 222 -12.51 23.87 4.77
N THR A 223 -13.10 24.74 3.96
CA THR A 223 -13.64 24.41 2.64
C THR A 223 -12.93 25.21 1.56
N GLN A 224 -12.81 24.63 0.37
CA GLN A 224 -12.21 25.27 -0.79
C GLN A 224 -13.18 25.25 -1.97
N VAL A 225 -13.49 26.44 -2.51
CA VAL A 225 -14.26 26.55 -3.75
C VAL A 225 -13.31 26.59 -4.94
N VAL A 226 -13.53 25.68 -5.90
CA VAL A 226 -12.79 25.61 -7.17
C VAL A 226 -13.74 25.97 -8.31
N THR A 227 -13.40 27.00 -9.06
CA THR A 227 -14.20 27.49 -10.19
C THR A 227 -13.49 27.19 -11.50
N ALA A 228 -14.04 26.26 -12.29
CA ALA A 228 -13.64 26.06 -13.67
C ALA A 228 -14.25 27.14 -14.55
N ARG A 229 -13.52 27.57 -15.58
CA ARG A 229 -14.01 28.45 -16.64
C ARG A 229 -13.58 27.91 -18.01
N ASP A 230 -14.47 28.00 -19.00
CA ASP A 230 -14.18 27.66 -20.39
C ASP A 230 -13.82 28.91 -21.21
N VAL A 231 -13.40 28.71 -22.46
CA VAL A 231 -13.01 29.81 -23.37
C VAL A 231 -14.21 30.66 -23.82
N ALA A 232 -15.45 30.19 -23.68
CA ALA A 232 -16.67 30.99 -23.88
C ALA A 232 -17.06 31.82 -22.64
N GLY A 233 -16.33 31.68 -21.53
CA GLY A 233 -16.59 32.40 -20.29
C GLY A 233 -17.68 31.78 -19.41
N ASN A 234 -18.16 30.57 -19.70
CA ASN A 234 -18.99 29.80 -18.76
C ASN A 234 -18.19 29.45 -17.52
N SER A 235 -18.86 29.26 -16.39
CA SER A 235 -18.18 28.87 -15.16
C SER A 235 -18.98 27.84 -14.36
N ALA A 236 -18.27 26.92 -13.70
CA ALA A 236 -18.86 25.91 -12.83
C ALA A 236 -18.01 25.78 -11.56
N THR A 237 -18.68 25.65 -10.42
CA THR A 237 -18.03 25.61 -9.10
C THR A 237 -18.18 24.26 -8.44
N THR A 238 -17.11 23.78 -7.80
CA THR A 238 -17.12 22.60 -6.94
C THR A 238 -16.49 22.97 -5.60
N THR A 239 -17.15 22.62 -4.51
CA THR A 239 -16.62 22.82 -3.15
C THR A 239 -15.96 21.53 -2.69
N VAL A 240 -14.73 21.64 -2.20
CA VAL A 240 -13.95 20.57 -1.59
C VAL A 240 -13.86 20.82 -0.09
N SER A 241 -14.10 19.79 0.71
CA SER A 241 -13.98 19.85 2.18
C SER A 241 -12.64 19.30 2.63
N LEU A 242 -11.97 20.00 3.55
CA LEU A 242 -10.71 19.56 4.16
C LEU A 242 -11.02 19.03 5.55
N VAL A 243 -10.69 17.76 5.82
CA VAL A 243 -11.07 17.08 7.06
C VAL A 243 -9.83 16.51 7.73
N ASN A 244 -9.64 16.85 9.01
CA ASN A 244 -8.52 16.30 9.77
C ASN A 244 -8.77 14.80 10.03
N ASP A 245 -7.80 13.99 9.67
CA ASP A 245 -7.71 12.60 10.09
C ASP A 245 -6.35 12.36 10.75
N SER A 246 -6.32 12.62 12.04
CA SER A 246 -5.14 12.40 12.89
C SER A 246 -5.32 11.23 13.84
N THR A 247 -6.46 10.54 13.75
CA THR A 247 -6.81 9.42 14.61
C THR A 247 -6.27 8.15 14.01
N SER A 248 -5.50 7.37 14.77
CA SER A 248 -5.14 6.03 14.33
C SER A 248 -6.38 5.17 14.09
N PRO A 249 -6.34 4.21 13.15
CA PRO A 249 -7.37 3.20 13.01
C PRO A 249 -7.68 2.52 14.34
N THR A 250 -8.92 2.08 14.53
CA THR A 250 -9.25 1.19 15.65
C THR A 250 -8.49 -0.13 15.47
N PRO A 251 -7.82 -0.66 16.51
CA PRO A 251 -7.08 -1.90 16.42
C PRO A 251 -7.93 -3.04 15.90
N GLY A 252 -7.34 -3.83 15.00
CA GLY A 252 -7.87 -5.15 14.67
C GLY A 252 -7.62 -6.17 15.78
N THR A 253 -7.79 -7.45 15.46
CA THR A 253 -7.34 -8.55 16.33
C THR A 253 -6.22 -9.34 15.69
N ILE A 254 -5.41 -9.99 16.52
CA ILE A 254 -4.48 -11.02 16.11
C ILE A 254 -4.50 -12.15 17.12
N SER A 255 -4.55 -13.39 16.64
CA SER A 255 -4.60 -14.61 17.45
C SER A 255 -3.85 -15.75 16.78
N TYR A 256 -3.10 -16.50 17.57
CA TYR A 256 -2.37 -17.69 17.18
C TYR A 256 -2.16 -18.58 18.42
N PRO A 257 -2.00 -19.90 18.26
CA PRO A 257 -1.83 -20.80 19.39
C PRO A 257 -0.62 -20.40 20.26
N ASP A 258 -0.82 -20.33 21.57
CA ASP A 258 0.26 -20.12 22.53
C ASP A 258 0.96 -21.44 22.87
N GLY A 259 2.27 -21.40 23.08
CA GLY A 259 3.08 -22.57 23.41
C GLY A 259 3.52 -23.39 22.20
N TYR A 260 3.75 -24.69 22.40
CA TYR A 260 4.31 -25.56 21.38
C TYR A 260 3.35 -25.79 20.21
N GLN A 261 3.87 -25.60 19.01
CA GLN A 261 3.12 -25.73 17.77
C GLN A 261 3.17 -27.18 17.28
N PRO A 262 2.06 -27.73 16.75
CA PRO A 262 1.99 -29.14 16.35
C PRO A 262 2.79 -29.48 15.09
N ALA A 263 3.34 -28.49 14.39
CA ALA A 263 4.09 -28.63 13.15
C ALA A 263 5.13 -27.49 13.02
N LEU A 264 6.01 -27.58 12.01
CA LEU A 264 6.92 -26.52 11.59
C LEU A 264 6.20 -25.40 10.83
N SER A 265 5.09 -24.92 11.39
CA SER A 265 4.25 -23.86 10.82
C SER A 265 3.44 -23.21 11.94
N VAL A 266 3.09 -21.93 11.79
CA VAL A 266 2.16 -21.24 12.70
C VAL A 266 0.99 -20.69 11.91
N VAL A 267 -0.23 -21.04 12.31
CA VAL A 267 -1.44 -20.44 11.75
C VAL A 267 -1.82 -19.21 12.55
N VAL A 268 -1.85 -18.06 11.88
CA VAL A 268 -2.12 -16.76 12.47
C VAL A 268 -3.42 -16.21 11.90
N THR A 269 -4.39 -15.93 12.76
CA THR A 269 -5.67 -15.33 12.38
C THR A 269 -5.68 -13.89 12.83
N PHE A 270 -6.13 -13.01 11.95
CA PHE A 270 -6.24 -11.58 12.23
C PHE A 270 -7.46 -10.99 11.53
N SER A 271 -7.94 -9.87 12.06
CA SER A 271 -8.94 -9.03 11.40
C SER A 271 -8.40 -7.63 11.26
N SER A 272 -8.74 -6.97 10.14
CA SER A 272 -8.59 -5.52 10.08
C SER A 272 -9.65 -4.89 10.97
N GLY A 273 -9.24 -3.97 11.83
CA GLY A 273 -10.18 -3.10 12.54
C GLY A 273 -10.89 -2.14 11.58
N THR A 274 -11.34 -1.01 12.10
CA THR A 274 -12.04 0.00 11.30
C THR A 274 -11.37 1.36 11.45
N ASP A 275 -11.49 2.19 10.42
CA ASP A 275 -11.12 3.59 10.51
C ASP A 275 -12.35 4.45 10.15
N ALA A 276 -12.61 5.47 10.96
CA ALA A 276 -13.75 6.38 10.79
C ALA A 276 -13.41 7.60 9.92
N GLY A 277 -12.12 7.86 9.71
CA GLY A 277 -11.60 8.97 8.92
C GLY A 277 -11.42 8.58 7.44
N SER A 278 -10.18 8.59 7.00
CA SER A 278 -9.78 8.38 5.60
C SER A 278 -9.94 6.92 5.12
N GLY A 279 -10.21 5.99 6.03
CA GLY A 279 -10.33 4.57 5.78
C GLY A 279 -8.98 3.85 5.78
N ILE A 280 -9.00 2.52 5.84
CA ILE A 280 -7.78 1.71 5.88
C ILE A 280 -7.15 1.61 4.49
N ALA A 281 -5.86 1.92 4.38
CA ALA A 281 -5.07 1.79 3.16
C ALA A 281 -4.34 0.45 3.08
N THR A 282 -3.49 0.17 4.06
CA THR A 282 -2.65 -1.03 4.07
C THR A 282 -2.77 -1.78 5.37
N ARG A 283 -2.56 -3.10 5.27
CA ARG A 283 -2.33 -3.95 6.44
C ARG A 283 -1.06 -4.75 6.26
N GLN A 284 -0.35 -5.04 7.34
CA GLN A 284 0.86 -5.84 7.28
C GLN A 284 0.99 -6.78 8.47
N LEU A 285 1.22 -8.06 8.18
CA LEU A 285 1.56 -9.06 9.19
C LEU A 285 3.07 -9.04 9.42
N GLN A 286 3.47 -9.02 10.68
CA GLN A 286 4.89 -9.04 11.07
C GLN A 286 5.16 -10.11 12.12
N ARG A 287 6.38 -10.62 12.11
CA ARG A 287 6.89 -11.62 13.07
C ARG A 287 8.20 -11.19 13.68
N SER A 288 8.38 -11.54 14.94
CA SER A 288 9.64 -11.48 15.66
C SER A 288 10.02 -12.90 16.12
N ALA A 289 11.31 -13.20 16.18
CA ALA A 289 11.85 -14.51 16.52
C ALA A 289 12.77 -14.45 17.74
N ALA A 290 12.84 -15.54 18.51
CA ALA A 290 13.80 -15.73 19.60
C ALA A 290 14.26 -17.21 19.63
N PRO A 291 15.53 -17.53 19.96
CA PRO A 291 15.93 -18.92 20.19
C PRO A 291 15.08 -19.58 21.28
N LEU A 292 14.70 -20.85 21.09
CA LEU A 292 14.03 -21.67 22.09
C LEU A 292 15.07 -22.60 22.74
N VAL A 293 15.38 -22.38 24.01
CA VAL A 293 16.36 -23.16 24.78
C VAL A 293 15.69 -23.71 26.03
N ALA A 294 15.72 -25.05 26.19
CA ALA A 294 15.12 -25.75 27.33
C ALA A 294 13.66 -25.30 27.63
N GLY A 295 12.84 -25.18 26.59
CA GLY A 295 11.43 -24.79 26.70
C GLY A 295 11.19 -23.31 26.99
N SER A 296 12.24 -22.51 27.12
CA SER A 296 12.19 -21.07 27.37
C SER A 296 12.59 -20.28 26.14
N CYS A 297 11.87 -19.21 25.85
CA CYS A 297 12.18 -18.32 24.74
C CYS A 297 13.23 -17.30 25.19
N GLY A 298 14.27 -17.12 24.38
CA GLY A 298 15.29 -16.10 24.57
C GLY A 298 14.78 -14.69 24.23
N ILE A 299 15.71 -13.83 23.81
CA ILE A 299 15.41 -12.44 23.45
C ILE A 299 14.82 -12.39 22.03
N PHE A 300 13.66 -11.73 21.92
CA PHE A 300 13.01 -11.49 20.64
C PHE A 300 13.73 -10.42 19.84
N THR A 301 13.92 -10.68 18.55
CA THR A 301 14.48 -9.73 17.58
C THR A 301 13.46 -8.64 17.21
N GLY A 302 13.87 -7.69 16.36
CA GLY A 302 12.94 -6.77 15.71
C GLY A 302 11.87 -7.52 14.90
N PHE A 303 10.69 -6.90 14.78
CA PHE A 303 9.62 -7.40 13.92
C PHE A 303 9.96 -7.18 12.45
N THR A 304 9.75 -8.21 11.63
CA THR A 304 9.92 -8.17 10.17
C THR A 304 8.62 -8.53 9.48
N ASP A 305 8.40 -7.97 8.30
CA ASP A 305 7.25 -8.24 7.44
C ASP A 305 7.19 -9.71 7.01
N ILE A 306 5.98 -10.27 7.01
CA ILE A 306 5.67 -11.60 6.51
C ILE A 306 4.77 -11.47 5.29
N GLY A 307 5.31 -11.80 4.13
CA GLY A 307 4.57 -11.73 2.87
C GLY A 307 4.31 -10.30 2.39
N ALA A 308 3.35 -10.18 1.48
CA ALA A 308 2.96 -8.91 0.88
C ALA A 308 1.96 -8.14 1.75
N SER A 309 1.88 -6.83 1.52
CA SER A 309 0.83 -5.98 2.10
C SER A 309 -0.57 -6.50 1.78
N ASN A 310 -1.50 -6.31 2.71
CA ASN A 310 -2.87 -6.82 2.69
C ASN A 310 -2.93 -8.37 2.63
N PRO A 311 -2.29 -9.08 3.57
CA PRO A 311 -2.33 -10.53 3.60
C PRO A 311 -3.73 -11.06 3.89
N THR A 312 -4.03 -12.27 3.39
CA THR A 312 -5.28 -12.98 3.68
C THR A 312 -5.22 -13.66 5.04
N SER A 313 -6.33 -13.64 5.77
CA SER A 313 -6.52 -14.30 7.07
C SER A 313 -7.42 -15.54 6.92
N PRO A 314 -7.10 -16.68 7.55
CA PRO A 314 -5.87 -16.95 8.31
C PRO A 314 -4.63 -17.06 7.40
N HIS A 315 -3.47 -16.66 7.92
CA HIS A 315 -2.17 -16.87 7.27
C HIS A 315 -1.45 -18.05 7.91
N THR A 316 -0.88 -18.94 7.08
CA THR A 316 0.00 -20.01 7.57
C THR A 316 1.44 -19.63 7.31
N ASP A 317 2.17 -19.34 8.38
CA ASP A 317 3.59 -19.04 8.33
C ASP A 317 4.41 -20.33 8.33
N ASN A 318 4.88 -20.72 7.15
CA ASN A 318 5.77 -21.87 6.93
C ASN A 318 7.26 -21.48 6.90
N ALA A 319 7.58 -20.20 7.11
CA ALA A 319 8.96 -19.71 7.14
C ALA A 319 9.54 -19.70 8.57
N VAL A 320 8.87 -20.38 9.50
CA VAL A 320 9.35 -20.62 10.85
C VAL A 320 10.39 -21.75 10.84
N VAL A 321 11.32 -21.68 11.77
CA VAL A 321 12.48 -22.55 11.88
C VAL A 321 12.38 -23.33 13.17
N ASP A 322 12.85 -24.57 13.11
CA ASP A 322 13.00 -25.44 14.27
C ASP A 322 13.87 -24.81 15.36
N GLY A 323 13.49 -24.96 16.63
CA GLY A 323 14.24 -24.43 17.77
C GLY A 323 14.04 -22.92 18.01
N PHE A 324 12.94 -22.33 17.55
CA PHE A 324 12.62 -20.91 17.75
C PHE A 324 11.23 -20.65 18.33
N CYS A 325 11.12 -19.53 19.03
CA CYS A 325 9.88 -18.92 19.44
C CYS A 325 9.50 -17.75 18.54
N TYR A 326 8.21 -17.53 18.35
CA TYR A 326 7.68 -16.49 17.48
C TYR A 326 6.57 -15.68 18.15
N LYS A 327 6.62 -14.36 17.94
CA LYS A 327 5.54 -13.41 18.24
C LYS A 327 5.07 -12.77 16.95
N TYR A 328 3.77 -12.53 16.85
CA TYR A 328 3.16 -11.89 15.69
C TYR A 328 2.46 -10.60 16.09
N ARG A 329 2.47 -9.63 15.19
CA ARG A 329 1.66 -8.42 15.28
C ARG A 329 1.09 -8.07 13.91
N TYR A 330 -0.04 -7.37 13.90
CA TYR A 330 -0.72 -6.95 12.69
C TYR A 330 -0.86 -5.44 12.68
N ILE A 331 -0.20 -4.78 11.72
CA ILE A 331 -0.18 -3.34 11.57
C ILE A 331 -1.28 -2.94 10.59
N THR A 332 -2.08 -1.95 10.96
CA THR A 332 -3.07 -1.32 10.06
C THR A 332 -2.74 0.15 9.92
N ALA A 333 -2.67 0.63 8.68
CA ALA A 333 -2.48 2.03 8.35
C ALA A 333 -3.68 2.58 7.58
N ASP A 334 -4.12 3.79 7.91
CA ASP A 334 -5.10 4.53 7.11
C ASP A 334 -4.48 5.19 5.86
N GLN A 335 -5.31 5.89 5.07
CA GLN A 335 -4.88 6.55 3.84
C GLN A 335 -4.01 7.80 4.08
N VAL A 336 -3.94 8.30 5.31
CA VAL A 336 -3.07 9.42 5.69
C VAL A 336 -1.90 8.98 6.60
N SER A 337 -1.65 7.66 6.67
CA SER A 337 -0.57 7.01 7.40
C SER A 337 -0.61 7.13 8.93
N ASN A 338 -1.78 7.35 9.55
CA ASN A 338 -1.91 6.96 10.95
C ASN A 338 -1.89 5.43 11.05
N GLN A 339 -1.26 4.90 12.09
CA GLN A 339 -1.07 3.47 12.26
C GLN A 339 -1.55 3.01 13.62
N ASP A 340 -2.05 1.79 13.64
CA ASP A 340 -2.30 1.03 14.86
C ASP A 340 -1.70 -0.37 14.74
N VAL A 341 -1.44 -1.01 15.88
CA VAL A 341 -0.77 -2.30 15.98
C VAL A 341 -1.61 -3.22 16.86
N ALA A 342 -2.25 -4.21 16.25
CA ALA A 342 -2.83 -5.32 16.97
C ALA A 342 -1.71 -6.29 17.39
N ALA A 343 -1.64 -6.58 18.69
CA ALA A 343 -0.66 -7.48 19.28
C ALA A 343 -1.35 -8.60 20.09
N SER A 344 -0.65 -9.71 20.28
CA SER A 344 -1.05 -10.79 21.18
C SER A 344 0.03 -11.02 22.24
N ALA A 345 -0.39 -11.50 23.42
CA ALA A 345 0.53 -11.98 24.45
C ALA A 345 1.12 -13.37 24.13
N SER A 346 0.50 -14.12 23.22
CA SER A 346 0.89 -15.48 22.86
C SER A 346 2.31 -15.55 22.30
N VAL A 347 2.97 -16.69 22.52
CA VAL A 347 4.27 -17.04 21.99
C VAL A 347 4.22 -18.44 21.39
N ALA A 348 4.37 -18.53 20.08
CA ALA A 348 4.42 -19.81 19.38
C ALA A 348 5.83 -20.41 19.50
N LYS A 349 5.97 -21.62 20.04
CA LYS A 349 7.23 -22.37 20.18
C LYS A 349 7.27 -23.45 19.10
N VAL A 350 8.19 -23.32 18.14
CA VAL A 350 8.30 -24.24 17.01
C VAL A 350 9.45 -25.19 17.26
N LEU A 351 9.13 -26.48 17.26
CA LEU A 351 10.09 -27.58 17.35
C LEU A 351 9.68 -28.67 16.37
N SER A 352 10.62 -29.21 15.60
CA SER A 352 10.45 -30.29 14.61
C SER A 352 9.85 -31.53 15.24
N CYS A 353 10.03 -31.68 16.55
CA CYS A 353 9.49 -32.75 17.32
C CYS A 353 8.96 -32.28 18.69
N VAL A 354 7.67 -31.95 18.76
CA VAL A 354 6.98 -31.46 19.98
C VAL A 354 7.03 -32.46 21.14
N LYS A 355 7.11 -33.75 20.81
CA LYS A 355 7.19 -34.86 21.79
C LYS A 355 8.63 -35.23 22.16
N CYS A 356 9.64 -34.72 21.45
CA CYS A 356 11.03 -35.02 21.76
C CYS A 356 11.48 -34.24 23.00
N PRO A 357 12.42 -34.79 23.78
CA PRO A 357 13.19 -34.03 24.74
C PRO A 357 13.91 -32.85 24.08
N VAL A 358 13.91 -31.68 24.73
CA VAL A 358 14.61 -30.50 24.20
C VAL A 358 16.12 -30.66 24.41
N LEU A 359 16.87 -30.89 23.33
CA LEU A 359 18.31 -31.16 23.39
C LEU A 359 19.21 -29.91 23.54
N GLY A 360 18.72 -28.71 23.18
CA GLY A 360 19.51 -27.49 23.26
C GLY A 360 20.82 -27.59 22.45
N SER A 361 21.95 -27.20 23.05
CA SER A 361 23.27 -27.25 22.42
C SER A 361 23.78 -28.67 22.15
N LEU A 362 23.16 -29.72 22.71
CA LEU A 362 23.55 -31.11 22.46
C LEU A 362 23.37 -31.54 21.00
N ALA A 363 22.49 -30.88 20.26
CA ALA A 363 22.12 -31.29 18.90
C ALA A 363 23.29 -31.32 17.90
N THR A 364 24.43 -30.68 18.22
CA THR A 364 25.64 -30.71 17.38
C THR A 364 26.69 -31.72 17.82
N TYR A 365 26.57 -32.30 19.02
CA TYR A 365 27.57 -33.21 19.59
C TYR A 365 27.29 -34.66 19.19
N SER A 366 28.30 -35.36 18.71
CA SER A 366 28.26 -36.83 18.59
C SER A 366 28.64 -37.52 19.89
N VAL A 367 29.56 -36.92 20.67
CA VAL A 367 30.01 -37.47 21.96
C VAL A 367 30.23 -36.32 22.94
N LEU A 368 29.62 -36.43 24.12
CA LEU A 368 29.83 -35.52 25.24
C LEU A 368 30.17 -36.32 26.50
N GLY A 369 31.30 -36.03 27.12
CA GLY A 369 31.76 -36.61 28.38
C GLY A 369 31.86 -35.56 29.49
N ALA A 370 31.66 -35.98 30.75
CA ALA A 370 31.84 -35.11 31.90
C ALA A 370 33.28 -35.16 32.45
N THR A 371 33.82 -36.38 32.60
CA THR A 371 35.05 -36.65 33.37
C THR A 371 36.14 -37.40 32.61
N GLY A 372 35.90 -37.77 31.35
CA GLY A 372 36.91 -38.35 30.46
C GLY A 372 36.29 -38.96 29.20
N ILE A 373 37.09 -39.06 28.14
CA ILE A 373 36.74 -39.75 26.90
C ILE A 373 37.96 -40.57 26.47
N THR A 374 37.76 -41.86 26.22
CA THR A 374 38.82 -42.75 25.73
C THR A 374 38.35 -43.48 24.49
N ASN A 375 39.16 -43.45 23.44
CA ASN A 375 38.94 -44.21 22.22
C ASN A 375 40.06 -45.23 21.99
N GLY A 376 39.68 -46.44 21.58
CA GLY A 376 40.58 -47.49 21.12
C GLY A 376 40.32 -47.81 19.65
N GLY A 377 41.30 -47.57 18.78
CA GLY A 377 41.19 -47.86 17.34
C GLY A 377 40.65 -46.71 16.50
N ALA A 378 40.36 -46.99 15.23
CA ALA A 378 40.02 -46.00 14.21
C ALA A 378 38.52 -45.62 14.19
N THR A 379 38.05 -45.00 15.26
CA THR A 379 36.67 -44.48 15.37
C THR A 379 36.48 -43.21 14.54
N THR A 380 35.33 -43.04 13.91
CA THR A 380 34.93 -41.79 13.23
C THR A 380 33.65 -41.24 13.84
N ILE A 381 33.64 -39.98 14.22
CA ILE A 381 32.43 -39.27 14.67
C ILE A 381 32.13 -38.07 13.76
N SER A 382 30.85 -37.86 13.46
CA SER A 382 30.40 -36.90 12.44
C SER A 382 30.13 -35.50 12.97
N GLY A 383 29.85 -35.35 14.27
CA GLY A 383 29.61 -34.08 14.96
C GLY A 383 30.72 -33.71 15.93
N ASP A 384 30.39 -32.81 16.85
CA ASP A 384 31.33 -32.28 17.84
C ASP A 384 31.69 -33.31 18.91
N LEU A 385 32.89 -33.14 19.49
CA LEU A 385 33.42 -33.92 20.60
C LEU A 385 33.62 -33.02 21.82
N GLY A 386 32.89 -33.25 22.91
CA GLY A 386 32.93 -32.40 24.10
C GLY A 386 33.40 -33.12 25.36
N LEU A 387 34.30 -32.52 26.14
CA LEU A 387 34.62 -32.91 27.52
C LEU A 387 34.43 -31.70 28.43
N ALA A 388 33.55 -31.77 29.43
CA ALA A 388 33.12 -30.55 30.13
C ALA A 388 33.91 -30.14 31.37
N PHE A 389 34.30 -31.09 32.25
CA PHE A 389 34.76 -30.74 33.60
C PHE A 389 36.19 -31.18 33.90
N SER A 390 36.50 -32.48 33.76
CA SER A 390 37.78 -33.02 34.20
C SER A 390 38.24 -34.19 33.33
N GLY A 391 39.48 -34.65 33.54
CA GLY A 391 40.07 -35.73 32.77
C GLY A 391 40.66 -35.28 31.44
N ALA A 392 40.78 -36.24 30.53
CA ALA A 392 41.39 -36.07 29.21
C ALA A 392 40.55 -36.73 28.12
N ILE A 393 40.65 -36.18 26.92
CA ILE A 393 40.24 -36.83 25.67
C ILE A 393 41.46 -37.60 25.15
N ALA A 394 41.36 -38.93 25.09
CA ALA A 394 42.44 -39.81 24.65
C ALA A 394 42.00 -40.67 23.45
N GLY A 395 42.92 -40.92 22.51
CA GLY A 395 42.68 -41.80 21.36
C GLY A 395 42.10 -41.12 20.12
N PHE A 396 42.08 -39.77 20.07
CA PHE A 396 41.79 -38.97 18.88
C PHE A 396 43.00 -38.09 18.58
N PRO A 397 44.04 -38.59 17.85
CA PRO A 397 44.10 -39.79 17.00
C PRO A 397 44.39 -41.15 17.70
N PRO A 398 44.14 -42.31 17.04
CA PRO A 398 43.79 -42.49 15.63
C PRO A 398 42.30 -42.28 15.30
N GLY A 399 41.44 -42.06 16.29
CA GLY A 399 40.07 -41.64 16.04
C GLY A 399 40.01 -40.29 15.32
N LEU A 400 38.97 -40.07 14.54
CA LEU A 400 38.73 -38.85 13.76
C LEU A 400 37.44 -38.16 14.22
N VAL A 401 37.53 -36.85 14.38
CA VAL A 401 36.39 -35.97 14.70
C VAL A 401 36.14 -35.08 13.48
N ALA A 402 34.94 -35.14 12.92
CA ALA A 402 34.56 -34.28 11.80
C ALA A 402 34.08 -32.89 12.25
N GLY A 403 33.50 -32.79 13.46
CA GLY A 403 33.12 -31.53 14.08
C GLY A 403 34.25 -30.86 14.88
N VAL A 404 33.87 -29.97 15.79
CA VAL A 404 34.77 -29.24 16.68
C VAL A 404 35.04 -30.04 17.95
N VAL A 405 36.28 -29.98 18.44
CA VAL A 405 36.65 -30.53 19.75
C VAL A 405 36.55 -29.43 20.82
N HIS A 406 35.66 -29.63 21.79
CA HIS A 406 35.43 -28.76 22.93
C HIS A 406 36.00 -29.39 24.21
N ASP A 407 37.23 -29.03 24.60
CA ASP A 407 37.89 -29.59 25.80
C ASP A 407 37.88 -28.59 26.97
N LYS A 408 36.98 -28.80 27.93
CA LYS A 408 36.76 -28.03 29.16
C LYS A 408 36.52 -26.54 28.89
N ASP A 409 35.80 -26.23 27.81
CA ASP A 409 35.41 -24.87 27.45
C ASP A 409 33.96 -24.53 27.84
N VAL A 410 33.56 -23.29 27.56
CA VAL A 410 32.22 -22.80 27.88
C VAL A 410 31.11 -23.51 27.10
N ALA A 411 31.41 -24.00 25.89
CA ALA A 411 30.43 -24.69 25.06
C ALA A 411 30.17 -26.11 25.60
N ALA A 412 31.23 -26.84 25.98
CA ALA A 412 31.10 -28.15 26.62
C ALA A 412 30.43 -28.06 28.00
N ALA A 413 30.70 -27.00 28.77
CA ALA A 413 30.02 -26.74 30.05
C ALA A 413 28.52 -26.47 29.85
N GLN A 414 28.14 -25.67 28.85
CA GLN A 414 26.74 -25.44 28.51
C GLN A 414 26.06 -26.72 28.01
N ALA A 415 26.75 -27.52 27.19
CA ALA A 415 26.24 -28.80 26.70
C ALA A 415 25.93 -29.77 27.86
N GLN A 416 26.75 -29.82 28.91
CA GLN A 416 26.42 -30.61 30.12
C GLN A 416 25.20 -30.09 30.89
N ALA A 417 25.02 -28.77 30.97
CA ALA A 417 23.82 -28.19 31.57
C ALA A 417 22.57 -28.58 30.75
N ASP A 418 22.66 -28.49 29.42
CA ASP A 418 21.58 -28.90 28.51
C ASP A 418 21.32 -30.42 28.58
N LEU A 419 22.35 -31.26 28.74
CA LEU A 419 22.23 -32.71 28.98
C LEU A 419 21.39 -32.98 30.22
N THR A 420 21.66 -32.26 31.31
CA THR A 420 20.90 -32.42 32.55
C THR A 420 19.41 -32.09 32.34
N LEU A 421 19.12 -31.05 31.56
CA LEU A 421 17.74 -30.65 31.25
C LEU A 421 17.06 -31.67 30.33
N ALA A 422 17.71 -32.10 29.25
CA ALA A 422 17.20 -33.10 28.32
C ALA A 422 16.95 -34.46 29.00
N TYR A 423 17.87 -34.89 29.86
CA TYR A 423 17.74 -36.11 30.66
C TYR A 423 16.52 -36.04 31.59
N ASN A 424 16.37 -34.93 32.33
CA ASN A 424 15.25 -34.75 33.25
C ASN A 424 13.90 -34.63 32.53
N ASP A 425 13.86 -33.95 31.37
CA ASP A 425 12.68 -33.91 30.50
C ASP A 425 12.31 -35.32 30.05
N ALA A 426 13.24 -36.07 29.46
CA ALA A 426 13.02 -37.44 29.03
C ALA A 426 12.53 -38.35 30.17
N ALA A 427 13.08 -38.22 31.38
CA ALA A 427 12.68 -38.98 32.56
C ALA A 427 11.25 -38.64 33.05
N ALA A 428 10.81 -37.39 32.86
CA ALA A 428 9.50 -36.90 33.28
C ALA A 428 8.37 -37.24 32.30
N ARG A 429 8.69 -37.63 31.05
CA ARG A 429 7.68 -37.93 30.02
C ARG A 429 6.79 -39.10 30.41
N GLY A 430 5.52 -39.03 30.05
CA GLY A 430 4.53 -40.06 30.30
C GLY A 430 3.19 -39.78 29.60
N PRO A 431 2.19 -40.68 29.73
CA PRO A 431 2.24 -41.93 30.47
C PRO A 431 3.22 -42.95 29.85
N ALA A 432 3.94 -43.69 30.69
CA ALA A 432 4.91 -44.69 30.26
C ALA A 432 4.32 -46.10 30.28
N THR A 433 4.58 -46.86 29.21
CA THR A 433 4.22 -48.28 29.13
C THR A 433 5.35 -49.13 29.70
N VAL A 434 5.03 -50.11 30.53
CA VAL A 434 6.03 -51.03 31.07
C VAL A 434 6.65 -51.83 29.93
N PHE A 435 7.97 -51.85 29.91
CA PHE A 435 8.79 -52.49 28.91
C PHE A 435 9.42 -53.77 29.49
N SER A 436 9.35 -54.87 28.74
CA SER A 436 9.90 -56.19 29.15
C SER A 436 11.42 -56.16 29.14
N ALA A 437 12.09 -56.97 29.97
CA ALA A 437 13.55 -57.10 29.90
C ALA A 437 14.03 -57.91 28.68
N ASP A 438 13.17 -58.77 28.10
CA ASP A 438 13.44 -59.52 26.85
C ASP A 438 12.67 -58.90 25.67
N ASN A 439 13.40 -58.44 24.66
CA ASN A 439 12.86 -57.66 23.53
C ASN A 439 13.27 -58.16 22.16
N ILE A 440 13.72 -59.41 22.08
CA ILE A 440 14.10 -60.05 20.83
C ILE A 440 12.88 -60.11 19.89
N GLY A 441 13.02 -59.59 18.67
CA GLY A 441 12.00 -59.64 17.64
C GLY A 441 10.75 -58.80 17.91
N ARG A 442 10.76 -57.93 18.93
CA ARG A 442 9.62 -57.09 19.26
C ARG A 442 9.57 -55.84 18.39
N THR A 443 8.35 -55.44 18.05
CA THR A 443 8.06 -54.13 17.43
C THR A 443 7.46 -53.19 18.47
N TYR A 444 8.00 -51.99 18.56
CA TYR A 444 7.49 -50.90 19.39
C TYR A 444 6.93 -49.79 18.51
N PHE A 445 5.90 -49.12 19.01
CA PHE A 445 5.18 -48.02 18.35
C PHE A 445 5.51 -46.69 19.04
N PRO A 446 5.14 -45.53 18.47
CA PRO A 446 5.54 -44.25 19.04
C PRO A 446 4.99 -44.10 20.46
N GLY A 447 5.85 -43.74 21.42
CA GLY A 447 5.45 -43.68 22.83
C GLY A 447 6.62 -43.62 23.82
N VAL A 448 6.25 -43.60 25.10
CA VAL A 448 7.17 -43.64 26.24
C VAL A 448 7.15 -45.04 26.85
N TYR A 449 8.32 -45.62 27.04
CA TYR A 449 8.52 -46.96 27.57
C TYR A 449 9.41 -46.90 28.80
N ARG A 450 9.06 -47.65 29.85
CA ARG A 450 9.80 -47.65 31.12
C ARG A 450 10.11 -49.04 31.62
N THR A 451 11.33 -49.23 32.10
CA THR A 451 11.75 -50.43 32.85
C THR A 451 12.56 -50.02 34.08
N ALA A 452 12.39 -50.76 35.18
CA ALA A 452 13.22 -50.65 36.38
C ALA A 452 14.31 -51.74 36.44
N ALA A 453 14.29 -52.70 35.51
CA ALA A 453 15.29 -53.75 35.41
C ALA A 453 16.38 -53.36 34.41
N VAL A 454 17.53 -54.06 34.48
CA VAL A 454 18.58 -53.96 33.47
C VAL A 454 17.95 -54.23 32.10
N TYR A 455 18.17 -53.31 31.16
CA TYR A 455 17.75 -53.48 29.79
C TYR A 455 18.80 -54.35 29.09
N LEU A 456 18.43 -55.57 28.71
CA LEU A 456 19.28 -56.47 27.94
C LEU A 456 18.64 -56.66 26.57
N GLN A 457 19.43 -56.50 25.50
CA GLN A 457 18.96 -56.74 24.14
C GLN A 457 19.80 -57.80 23.45
N THR A 458 19.29 -59.02 23.35
CA THR A 458 19.95 -60.17 22.72
C THR A 458 19.36 -60.45 21.33
N GLY A 459 19.43 -59.49 20.41
CA GLY A 459 18.93 -59.65 19.04
C GLY A 459 18.40 -58.36 18.43
N ASN A 460 17.54 -58.46 17.42
CA ASN A 460 16.92 -57.29 16.77
C ASN A 460 15.69 -56.76 17.53
N MET A 461 15.54 -55.45 17.55
CA MET A 461 14.31 -54.77 18.00
C MET A 461 13.87 -53.81 16.89
N THR A 462 12.56 -53.68 16.66
CA THR A 462 12.01 -52.82 15.60
C THR A 462 11.24 -51.65 16.21
N LEU A 463 11.47 -50.44 15.70
CA LEU A 463 10.64 -49.26 15.97
C LEU A 463 9.85 -48.92 14.70
N ASP A 464 8.52 -48.93 14.82
CA ASP A 464 7.60 -48.68 13.72
C ASP A 464 6.87 -47.36 13.95
N ALA A 465 7.15 -46.37 13.10
CA ALA A 465 6.52 -45.05 13.16
C ALA A 465 5.10 -45.02 12.56
N GLN A 466 4.61 -46.13 12.00
CA GLN A 466 3.26 -46.26 11.44
C GLN A 466 2.92 -45.21 10.36
N GLY A 467 3.94 -44.73 9.63
CA GLY A 467 3.81 -43.71 8.60
C GLY A 467 3.92 -42.27 9.09
N ASP A 468 4.11 -42.03 10.39
CA ASP A 468 4.32 -40.69 10.96
C ASP A 468 5.83 -40.39 11.10
N PRO A 469 6.43 -39.58 10.20
CA PRO A 469 7.85 -39.23 10.31
C PRO A 469 8.19 -38.47 11.60
N ASN A 470 7.21 -37.88 12.30
CA ASN A 470 7.40 -37.19 13.57
C ASN A 470 7.15 -38.09 14.79
N ALA A 471 7.03 -39.40 14.58
CA ALA A 471 6.93 -40.41 15.63
C ALA A 471 8.14 -40.36 16.58
N VAL A 472 7.87 -40.41 17.89
CA VAL A 472 8.89 -40.34 18.95
C VAL A 472 8.87 -41.60 19.80
N PHE A 473 10.06 -42.08 20.14
CA PHE A 473 10.27 -43.21 21.04
C PHE A 473 11.16 -42.76 22.20
N ILE A 474 10.64 -42.82 23.43
CA ILE A 474 11.40 -42.47 24.63
C ILE A 474 11.51 -43.71 25.51
N PHE A 475 12.73 -44.17 25.76
CA PHE A 475 13.03 -45.29 26.64
C PHE A 475 13.62 -44.78 27.95
N GLN A 476 12.89 -44.99 29.04
CA GLN A 476 13.28 -44.66 30.41
C GLN A 476 13.77 -45.92 31.11
N ILE A 477 15.08 -46.06 31.25
CA ILE A 477 15.74 -47.23 31.82
C ILE A 477 16.27 -46.85 33.21
N ASN A 478 15.59 -47.28 34.27
CA ASN A 478 16.01 -47.02 35.64
C ASN A 478 17.01 -48.08 36.16
N ALA A 479 17.99 -48.44 35.32
CA ALA A 479 19.04 -49.42 35.54
C ALA A 479 20.12 -49.28 34.46
N ALA A 480 21.03 -50.25 34.36
CA ALA A 480 21.98 -50.33 33.23
C ALA A 480 21.29 -50.73 31.92
N MET A 481 21.82 -50.24 30.80
CA MET A 481 21.43 -50.63 29.44
C MET A 481 22.58 -51.41 28.81
N SER A 482 22.34 -52.64 28.34
CA SER A 482 23.37 -53.45 27.70
C SER A 482 22.86 -54.25 26.49
N PRO A 483 22.83 -53.65 25.28
CA PRO A 483 22.64 -54.42 24.04
C PRO A 483 23.81 -55.39 23.81
N ALA A 484 23.50 -56.64 23.47
CA ALA A 484 24.51 -57.68 23.24
C ALA A 484 25.31 -57.45 21.95
N ALA A 485 26.38 -58.24 21.76
CA ALA A 485 27.16 -58.21 20.54
C ALA A 485 26.28 -58.53 19.31
N GLY A 486 26.41 -57.71 18.25
CA GLY A 486 25.61 -57.82 17.03
C GLY A 486 24.13 -57.45 17.18
N ALA A 487 23.69 -56.92 18.32
CA ALA A 487 22.32 -56.43 18.48
C ALA A 487 22.03 -55.26 17.52
N SER A 488 20.81 -55.21 16.98
CA SER A 488 20.42 -54.17 16.01
C SER A 488 19.08 -53.54 16.35
N LEU A 489 19.02 -52.21 16.26
CA LEU A 489 17.78 -51.46 16.28
C LEU A 489 17.34 -51.16 14.84
N VAL A 490 16.16 -51.62 14.46
CA VAL A 490 15.61 -51.48 13.10
C VAL A 490 14.52 -50.42 13.11
N LEU A 491 14.65 -49.40 12.25
CA LEU A 491 13.66 -48.32 12.12
C LEU A 491 12.86 -48.54 10.83
N ILE A 492 11.53 -48.57 10.92
CA ILE A 492 10.64 -48.79 9.77
C ILE A 492 9.54 -47.72 9.69
N ASN A 493 8.90 -47.65 8.52
CA ASN A 493 7.70 -46.84 8.25
C ASN A 493 7.82 -45.37 8.69
N GLY A 494 8.99 -44.76 8.48
CA GLY A 494 9.25 -43.34 8.78
C GLY A 494 9.89 -43.08 10.15
N ALA A 495 10.23 -44.11 10.94
CA ALA A 495 10.94 -43.91 12.19
C ALA A 495 12.33 -43.33 11.95
N GLN A 496 12.68 -42.25 12.67
CA GLN A 496 13.93 -41.52 12.51
C GLN A 496 14.82 -41.68 13.74
N PRO A 497 16.15 -41.88 13.58
CA PRO A 497 17.08 -41.93 14.70
C PRO A 497 17.01 -40.69 15.61
N SER A 498 16.86 -39.51 15.02
CA SER A 498 16.74 -38.23 15.74
C SER A 498 15.51 -38.13 16.66
N HIS A 499 14.54 -39.05 16.55
CA HIS A 499 13.34 -39.10 17.38
C HIS A 499 13.32 -40.29 18.36
N VAL A 500 14.46 -40.95 18.55
CA VAL A 500 14.64 -42.05 19.50
C VAL A 500 15.54 -41.58 20.64
N PHE A 501 15.07 -41.67 21.89
CA PHE A 501 15.78 -41.18 23.07
C PHE A 501 15.92 -42.26 24.12
N TRP A 502 17.14 -42.42 24.63
CA TRP A 502 17.48 -43.37 25.69
C TRP A 502 17.90 -42.61 26.94
N GLN A 503 16.99 -42.50 27.91
CA GLN A 503 17.30 -41.96 29.23
C GLN A 503 17.68 -43.14 30.14
N VAL A 504 18.95 -43.20 30.55
CA VAL A 504 19.51 -44.34 31.29
C VAL A 504 20.01 -43.88 32.66
N ASN A 505 19.32 -44.30 33.74
CA ASN A 505 19.76 -44.04 35.11
C ASN A 505 20.77 -45.12 35.57
N GLY A 506 21.88 -45.21 34.84
CA GLY A 506 22.91 -46.22 35.00
C GLY A 506 23.94 -46.13 33.86
N ALA A 507 24.81 -47.14 33.76
CA ALA A 507 25.72 -47.27 32.63
C ALA A 507 24.98 -47.74 31.36
N ALA A 508 25.48 -47.34 30.19
CA ALA A 508 24.96 -47.75 28.89
C ALA A 508 26.08 -48.34 28.03
N ASP A 509 26.04 -49.65 27.81
CA ASP A 509 27.12 -50.40 27.17
C ASP A 509 26.62 -51.17 25.95
N THR A 510 27.11 -50.88 24.75
CA THR A 510 26.81 -51.72 23.57
C THR A 510 27.86 -52.81 23.39
N GLY A 511 27.42 -54.02 23.03
CA GLY A 511 28.30 -55.11 22.63
C GLY A 511 29.01 -54.84 21.30
N ALA A 512 30.06 -55.63 21.02
CA ALA A 512 30.81 -55.53 19.77
C ALA A 512 29.91 -55.72 18.55
N GLY A 513 30.11 -54.90 17.51
CA GLY A 513 29.35 -54.96 16.26
C GLY A 513 27.86 -54.61 16.37
N ALA A 514 27.40 -54.01 17.47
CA ALA A 514 26.01 -53.57 17.60
C ALA A 514 25.70 -52.40 16.65
N SER A 515 24.50 -52.40 16.06
CA SER A 515 23.98 -51.30 15.23
C SER A 515 22.80 -50.63 15.93
N TRP A 516 23.04 -49.46 16.52
CA TRP A 516 22.07 -48.78 17.39
C TRP A 516 21.63 -47.44 16.81
N ALA A 517 20.47 -46.95 17.25
CA ALA A 517 19.97 -45.63 16.87
C ALA A 517 19.33 -44.87 18.04
N GLY A 518 19.42 -43.55 17.97
CA GLY A 518 18.89 -42.63 18.97
C GLY A 518 19.93 -42.00 19.89
N THR A 519 19.53 -40.93 20.54
CA THR A 519 20.37 -40.17 21.47
C THR A 519 20.43 -40.87 22.83
N ILE A 520 21.62 -41.28 23.27
CA ILE A 520 21.85 -41.93 24.56
C ILE A 520 22.26 -40.89 25.60
N MET A 521 21.45 -40.74 26.66
CA MET A 521 21.68 -39.86 27.79
C MET A 521 21.79 -40.71 29.07
N ALA A 522 23.01 -40.99 29.52
CA ALA A 522 23.27 -41.86 30.65
C ALA A 522 23.75 -41.08 31.89
N ASN A 523 23.20 -41.41 33.06
CA ASN A 523 23.70 -40.97 34.38
C ASN A 523 24.81 -41.91 34.89
N GLY A 524 25.70 -42.33 33.99
CA GLY A 524 26.74 -43.32 34.19
C GLY A 524 27.68 -43.34 32.99
N ALA A 525 28.62 -44.29 32.96
CA ALA A 525 29.53 -44.44 31.82
C ALA A 525 28.76 -44.91 30.57
N ILE A 526 29.19 -44.44 29.40
CA ILE A 526 28.74 -44.95 28.10
C ILE A 526 29.92 -45.66 27.44
N THR A 527 29.74 -46.94 27.11
CA THR A 527 30.74 -47.74 26.40
C THR A 527 30.16 -48.22 25.07
N LEU A 528 30.86 -47.94 23.97
CA LEU A 528 30.52 -48.51 22.66
C LEU A 528 31.48 -49.65 22.33
N GLY A 529 30.95 -50.85 22.11
CA GLY A 529 31.73 -52.04 21.80
C GLY A 529 32.47 -51.93 20.46
N ALA A 530 33.55 -52.71 20.30
CA ALA A 530 34.37 -52.67 19.09
C ALA A 530 33.53 -52.90 17.82
N GLY A 531 33.70 -52.03 16.83
CA GLY A 531 32.98 -52.11 15.55
C GLY A 531 31.48 -51.81 15.63
N SER A 532 30.97 -51.27 16.75
CA SER A 532 29.58 -50.82 16.83
C SER A 532 29.37 -49.51 16.07
N THR A 533 28.13 -49.29 15.62
CA THR A 533 27.67 -48.06 14.99
C THR A 533 26.49 -47.49 15.77
N LEU A 534 26.54 -46.20 16.06
CA LEU A 534 25.43 -45.44 16.65
C LEU A 534 25.05 -44.31 15.70
N ILE A 535 23.77 -44.24 15.32
CA ILE A 535 23.20 -43.11 14.58
C ILE A 535 22.25 -42.38 15.53
N GLY A 536 22.58 -41.19 16.01
CA GLY A 536 21.72 -40.49 16.97
C GLY A 536 22.31 -39.22 17.52
#